data_AF-A0A269PAJ4-F1
#
_entry.id   AF-A0A269PAJ4-F1
#
_cell.length_a   1.000
_cell.length_b   1.000
_cell.length_c   1.000
_cell.angle_alpha   90.00
_cell.angle_beta   90.00
_cell.angle_gamma   90.00
#
_symmetry.space_group_name_H-M   'P 1'
#
loop_
_entity.id
_entity.type
_entity.pdbx_description
1 polymer ?
#
loop_
_entity_poly.entity_id
_entity_poly.type
_entity_poly.pdbx_seq_one_letter_code
_entity_poly.pdbx_strand_id
1 'polypeptide(L)'
;MAVSILAAPQLLRCRRARMRHMLSTLIPHGFQIREHVIRVPWDRTDASLGTLELFARELYTDPDAPPLAYFQGGPGNPGPRMLMGWIPEALKHYRVFLIDERGTGRSTRIDATQCTLLDAAHLSRLRPPDIAADAEDLRRHLGFDTWDILGNSFGGICVGAYLSYFPEGIGRAMMTGVVPPFGTTPEEFNRQSVALMAQRVERFYAAVPWAEGRVREVCAHLADTEEFLPTGERLTPERFRFVGVRLGEETGADTLAMLLEAPFHRGAHKRLRTDFLAAAGAMLSLAPNPLWAVVHDQIFAGLTPQPTNWPGARTYEEAEGFSVHADPRSDAPFYLMGNAFFPFHFDQDPALRPFREAVEDIAQRTGQRPSVDADALRANDTPAAVLLYEDDLFVPFDYASAQAAQIPNLSVTTHPTYQHDGIYLHGDEVFRQVHAALPPDRA
;
A
#
# COMPACT_ATOMS: atom_id res chain seq x y z
N MET A 1 -3.16 3.69 -74.29
CA MET A 1 -1.69 3.53 -74.44
C MET A 1 -1.06 4.51 -73.46
N ALA A 2 -0.64 4.10 -72.25
CA ALA A 2 0.69 3.52 -71.92
C ALA A 2 1.84 4.47 -72.36
N VAL A 3 2.77 4.92 -71.52
CA VAL A 3 3.66 4.17 -70.61
C VAL A 3 4.33 5.11 -69.56
N SER A 4 4.35 4.63 -68.30
CA SER A 4 5.40 4.63 -67.25
C SER A 4 6.55 5.67 -67.19
N ILE A 5 6.90 6.12 -65.98
CA ILE A 5 8.24 5.93 -65.35
C ILE A 5 8.18 6.20 -63.81
N LEU A 6 8.66 5.18 -63.10
CA LEU A 6 9.19 5.02 -61.73
C LEU A 6 9.45 6.23 -60.80
N ALA A 7 9.03 6.08 -59.54
CA ALA A 7 9.86 6.37 -58.36
C ALA A 7 9.42 5.49 -57.17
N ALA A 8 10.37 4.74 -56.58
CA ALA A 8 10.15 3.88 -55.42
C ALA A 8 10.24 4.67 -54.10
N PRO A 9 9.46 4.37 -53.05
CA PRO A 9 9.72 4.89 -51.71
C PRO A 9 10.80 4.06 -51.01
N GLN A 10 11.83 4.75 -50.52
CA GLN A 10 12.87 4.18 -49.67
C GLN A 10 12.25 3.61 -48.38
N LEU A 11 12.41 2.30 -48.18
CA LEU A 11 12.18 1.62 -46.91
C LEU A 11 13.15 2.18 -45.85
N LEU A 12 12.67 3.03 -44.95
CA LEU A 12 13.34 3.31 -43.69
C LEU A 12 13.35 2.02 -42.87
N ARG A 13 14.47 1.30 -42.92
CA ARG A 13 14.80 0.24 -41.97
C ARG A 13 14.89 0.85 -40.57
N CYS A 14 13.84 0.67 -39.79
CA CYS A 14 13.85 0.94 -38.36
C CYS A 14 14.86 -0.01 -37.70
N ARG A 15 16.07 0.49 -37.42
CA ARG A 15 17.07 -0.24 -36.62
C ARG A 15 16.47 -0.39 -35.22
N ARG A 16 16.27 -1.63 -34.78
CA ARG A 16 16.03 -1.96 -33.36
C ARG A 16 17.18 -1.35 -32.55
N ALA A 17 16.91 -0.26 -31.84
CA ALA A 17 17.81 0.24 -30.83
C ALA A 17 17.92 -0.84 -29.75
N ARG A 18 19.11 -1.40 -29.55
CA ARG A 18 19.42 -2.12 -28.32
C ARG A 18 19.18 -1.13 -27.17
N MET A 19 18.21 -1.42 -26.31
CA MET A 19 18.04 -0.69 -25.05
C MET A 19 19.38 -0.75 -24.32
N ARG A 20 20.08 0.38 -24.28
CA ARG A 20 21.19 0.56 -23.35
C ARG A 20 20.55 0.59 -21.97
N HIS A 21 20.89 -0.40 -21.15
CA HIS A 21 20.49 -0.46 -19.74
C HIS A 21 20.74 0.90 -19.08
N MET A 22 19.68 1.60 -18.70
CA MET A 22 19.80 2.77 -17.83
C MET A 22 20.21 2.27 -16.44
N LEU A 23 21.46 2.51 -16.06
CA LEU A 23 21.91 2.41 -14.67
C LEU A 23 21.15 3.44 -13.83
N SER A 24 20.70 3.05 -12.62
CA SER A 24 20.05 3.95 -11.65
C SER A 24 21.03 4.91 -10.98
N THR A 25 20.48 6.04 -10.54
CA THR A 25 21.12 7.38 -10.48
C THR A 25 22.06 7.69 -9.30
N LEU A 26 22.10 6.92 -8.20
CA LEU A 26 23.09 7.04 -7.12
C LEU A 26 23.26 5.69 -6.43
N ILE A 27 24.42 5.06 -6.57
CA ILE A 27 24.80 3.84 -5.83
C ILE A 27 25.81 4.29 -4.77
N PRO A 28 25.52 4.21 -3.47
CA PRO A 28 26.51 4.60 -2.47
C PRO A 28 27.76 3.72 -2.59
N HIS A 29 28.88 4.26 -2.13
CA HIS A 29 30.14 3.54 -2.17
C HIS A 29 30.03 2.21 -1.42
N GLY A 30 30.44 1.10 -2.06
CA GLY A 30 30.38 -0.25 -1.50
C GLY A 30 29.15 -1.07 -1.87
N PHE A 31 28.17 -0.50 -2.57
CA PHE A 31 26.99 -1.24 -3.07
C PHE A 31 27.12 -1.51 -4.58
N GLN A 32 26.55 -2.63 -5.01
CA GLN A 32 26.39 -2.99 -6.41
C GLN A 32 24.90 -3.19 -6.72
N ILE A 33 24.54 -2.98 -7.98
CA ILE A 33 23.16 -3.11 -8.46
C ILE A 33 23.11 -4.05 -9.66
N ARG A 34 22.11 -4.93 -9.67
CA ARG A 34 21.68 -5.67 -10.87
C ARG A 34 20.17 -5.49 -11.05
N GLU A 35 19.73 -5.42 -12.30
CA GLU A 35 18.31 -5.29 -12.62
C GLU A 35 17.81 -6.54 -13.34
N HIS A 36 16.62 -6.96 -12.96
CA HIS A 36 15.96 -8.17 -13.46
C HIS A 36 14.61 -7.80 -14.05
N VAL A 37 14.30 -8.33 -15.23
CA VAL A 37 12.99 -8.19 -15.86
C VAL A 37 12.56 -9.54 -16.41
N ILE A 38 11.41 -10.02 -15.97
CA ILE A 38 10.77 -11.22 -16.51
C ILE A 38 9.37 -10.89 -17.01
N ARG A 39 8.80 -11.75 -17.85
CA ARG A 39 7.39 -11.65 -18.24
C ARG A 39 6.60 -12.70 -17.49
N VAL A 40 5.53 -12.27 -16.82
CA VAL A 40 4.61 -13.14 -16.06
C VAL A 40 3.18 -12.92 -16.54
N PRO A 41 2.29 -13.92 -16.43
CA PRO A 41 0.90 -13.76 -16.82
C PRO A 41 0.14 -12.84 -15.86
N TRP A 42 -0.83 -12.07 -16.39
CA TRP A 42 -1.78 -11.34 -15.54
C TRP A 42 -2.61 -12.33 -14.70
N ASP A 43 -3.07 -13.40 -15.34
CA ASP A 43 -3.79 -14.50 -14.70
C ASP A 43 -3.20 -15.85 -15.16
N ARG A 44 -2.79 -16.67 -14.19
CA ARG A 44 -2.21 -18.01 -14.42
C ARG A 44 -3.22 -19.04 -14.90
N THR A 45 -4.51 -18.74 -14.80
CA THR A 45 -5.63 -19.58 -15.22
C THR A 45 -6.30 -19.08 -16.50
N ASP A 46 -6.05 -17.83 -16.90
CA ASP A 46 -6.59 -17.22 -18.11
C ASP A 46 -5.51 -16.48 -18.92
N ALA A 47 -5.00 -17.16 -19.94
CA ALA A 47 -3.98 -16.61 -20.84
C ALA A 47 -4.50 -15.44 -21.71
N SER A 48 -5.81 -15.24 -21.82
CA SER A 48 -6.39 -14.18 -22.66
C SER A 48 -6.12 -12.77 -22.13
N LEU A 49 -5.86 -12.64 -20.81
CA LEU A 49 -5.43 -11.39 -20.19
C LEU A 49 -3.96 -11.02 -20.51
N GLY A 50 -3.22 -11.92 -21.17
CA GLY A 50 -1.86 -11.64 -21.60
C GLY A 50 -0.84 -11.62 -20.46
N THR A 51 0.20 -10.80 -20.62
CA THR A 51 1.37 -10.77 -19.72
C THR A 51 1.72 -9.35 -19.30
N LEU A 52 2.38 -9.24 -18.14
CA LEU A 52 3.02 -8.03 -17.66
C LEU A 52 4.54 -8.23 -17.57
N GLU A 53 5.28 -7.12 -17.59
CA GLU A 53 6.70 -7.12 -17.23
C GLU A 53 6.79 -7.01 -15.71
N LEU A 54 7.55 -7.89 -15.07
CA LEU A 54 7.87 -7.85 -13.65
C LEU A 54 9.33 -7.41 -13.51
N PHE A 55 9.55 -6.36 -12.75
CA PHE A 55 10.86 -5.78 -12.48
C PHE A 55 11.29 -6.05 -11.03
N ALA A 56 12.57 -6.40 -10.85
CA ALA A 56 13.21 -6.39 -9.54
C ALA A 56 14.59 -5.76 -9.62
N ARG A 57 14.95 -5.02 -8.57
CA ARG A 57 16.30 -4.48 -8.38
C ARG A 57 17.03 -5.27 -7.30
N GLU A 58 18.12 -5.90 -7.67
CA GLU A 58 19.05 -6.56 -6.77
C GLU A 58 20.09 -5.54 -6.27
N LEU A 59 20.24 -5.43 -4.96
CA LEU A 59 21.28 -4.68 -4.27
C LEU A 59 22.18 -5.67 -3.52
N TYR A 60 23.50 -5.51 -3.60
CA TYR A 60 24.43 -6.40 -2.89
C TYR A 60 25.78 -5.73 -2.60
N THR A 61 26.42 -6.18 -1.53
CA THR A 61 27.84 -5.91 -1.23
C THR A 61 28.68 -7.16 -1.48
N ASP A 62 28.08 -8.34 -1.25
CA ASP A 62 28.60 -9.68 -1.53
C ASP A 62 27.64 -10.42 -2.47
N PRO A 63 28.07 -10.80 -3.71
CA PRO A 63 27.21 -11.53 -4.66
C PRO A 63 26.89 -12.97 -4.23
N ASP A 64 27.61 -13.53 -3.25
CA ASP A 64 27.42 -14.89 -2.75
C ASP A 64 26.50 -14.94 -1.51
N ALA A 65 26.10 -13.79 -0.97
CA ALA A 65 25.17 -13.71 0.15
C ALA A 65 23.79 -14.34 -0.18
N PRO A 66 23.06 -14.86 0.82
CA PRO A 66 21.70 -15.35 0.64
C PRO A 66 20.76 -14.29 0.03
N PRO A 67 19.81 -14.69 -0.84
CA PRO A 67 18.81 -13.78 -1.39
C PRO A 67 17.71 -13.43 -0.39
N LEU A 68 17.37 -12.14 -0.31
CA LEU A 68 16.22 -11.61 0.42
C LEU A 68 15.29 -10.85 -0.53
N ALA A 69 14.08 -11.35 -0.80
CA ALA A 69 13.08 -10.60 -1.54
C ALA A 69 12.26 -9.70 -0.63
N TYR A 70 12.01 -8.47 -1.08
CA TYR A 70 11.26 -7.47 -0.33
C TYR A 70 9.93 -7.13 -1.02
N PHE A 71 8.86 -7.17 -0.24
CA PHE A 71 7.51 -6.74 -0.60
C PHE A 71 7.19 -5.42 0.10
N GLN A 72 6.70 -4.47 -0.67
CA GLN A 72 6.54 -3.09 -0.23
C GLN A 72 5.16 -2.87 0.41
N GLY A 73 5.11 -2.01 1.41
CA GLY A 73 3.86 -1.53 2.00
C GLY A 73 3.03 -0.66 1.04
N GLY A 74 1.80 -0.35 1.43
CA GLY A 74 0.88 0.42 0.60
C GLY A 74 -0.56 -0.02 0.89
N PRO A 75 -1.26 -0.69 -0.05
CA PRO A 75 -0.78 -1.27 -1.32
C PRO A 75 -0.36 -0.27 -2.42
N GLY A 76 0.20 -0.78 -3.52
CA GLY A 76 0.36 -0.03 -4.77
C GLY A 76 1.69 0.72 -4.95
N ASN A 77 2.62 0.59 -4.00
CA ASN A 77 3.94 1.18 -4.11
C ASN A 77 4.94 0.23 -4.79
N PRO A 78 5.88 0.74 -5.59
CA PRO A 78 7.01 -0.06 -6.05
C PRO A 78 8.05 -0.24 -4.95
N GLY A 79 8.95 -1.22 -5.13
CA GLY A 79 10.12 -1.37 -4.28
C GLY A 79 10.90 -0.05 -4.13
N PRO A 80 11.43 0.27 -2.94
CA PRO A 80 12.00 1.58 -2.65
C PRO A 80 13.14 1.94 -3.62
N ARG A 81 13.19 3.21 -4.02
CA ARG A 81 14.29 3.77 -4.82
C ARG A 81 15.27 4.58 -4.00
N MET A 82 14.81 5.06 -2.85
CA MET A 82 15.62 5.67 -1.80
C MET A 82 16.13 4.56 -0.87
N LEU A 83 17.36 4.69 -0.39
CA LEU A 83 17.90 3.76 0.59
C LEU A 83 17.28 4.06 1.95
N MET A 84 16.34 3.21 2.33
CA MET A 84 15.74 3.19 3.67
C MET A 84 16.72 2.55 4.65
N GLY A 85 16.64 2.92 5.94
CA GLY A 85 17.59 2.47 6.97
C GLY A 85 17.74 0.95 7.09
N TRP A 86 16.68 0.19 6.81
CA TRP A 86 16.71 -1.27 6.85
C TRP A 86 17.55 -1.90 5.72
N ILE A 87 17.72 -1.21 4.58
CA ILE A 87 18.39 -1.77 3.41
C ILE A 87 19.90 -1.96 3.67
N PRO A 88 20.67 -0.93 4.11
CA PRO A 88 22.07 -1.12 4.48
C PRO A 88 22.26 -2.16 5.59
N GLU A 89 21.32 -2.27 6.53
CA GLU A 89 21.38 -3.27 7.59
C GLU A 89 21.20 -4.69 7.03
N ALA A 90 20.19 -4.91 6.20
CA ALA A 90 19.94 -6.19 5.53
C ALA A 90 21.11 -6.62 4.65
N LEU A 91 21.78 -5.67 3.98
CA LEU A 91 22.92 -5.92 3.11
C LEU A 91 24.19 -6.38 3.84
N LYS A 92 24.19 -6.41 5.18
CA LYS A 92 25.23 -7.09 5.98
C LYS A 92 25.07 -8.61 5.98
N HIS A 93 23.86 -9.09 5.68
CA HIS A 93 23.46 -10.50 5.76
C HIS A 93 23.03 -11.08 4.40
N TYR A 94 22.55 -10.23 3.50
CA TYR A 94 21.84 -10.62 2.28
C TYR A 94 22.30 -9.84 1.05
N ARG A 95 21.95 -10.35 -0.12
CA ARG A 95 21.63 -9.53 -1.29
C ARG A 95 20.11 -9.31 -1.33
N VAL A 96 19.68 -8.08 -1.59
CA VAL A 96 18.28 -7.67 -1.45
C VAL A 96 17.64 -7.48 -2.83
N PHE A 97 16.52 -8.13 -3.07
CA PHE A 97 15.70 -8.02 -4.28
C PHE A 97 14.48 -7.15 -3.98
N LEU A 98 14.53 -5.89 -4.40
CA LEU A 98 13.42 -4.95 -4.32
C LEU A 98 12.50 -5.18 -5.52
N ILE A 99 11.38 -5.88 -5.27
CA ILE A 99 10.40 -6.19 -6.30
C ILE A 99 9.49 -4.98 -6.50
N ASP A 100 9.28 -4.58 -7.74
CA ASP A 100 8.13 -3.76 -8.07
C ASP A 100 6.94 -4.71 -8.23
N GLU A 101 5.99 -4.64 -7.31
CA GLU A 101 4.78 -5.45 -7.38
C GLU A 101 4.03 -5.15 -8.68
N ARG A 102 3.32 -6.14 -9.24
CA ARG A 102 2.53 -6.00 -10.47
C ARG A 102 1.69 -4.72 -10.47
N GLY A 103 1.71 -3.97 -11.57
CA GLY A 103 1.01 -2.70 -11.67
C GLY A 103 1.76 -1.51 -11.06
N THR A 104 2.94 -1.70 -10.46
CA THR A 104 3.71 -0.63 -9.80
C THR A 104 5.05 -0.37 -10.50
N GLY A 105 5.60 0.83 -10.33
CA GLY A 105 6.98 1.16 -10.74
C GLY A 105 7.32 0.82 -12.20
N ARG A 106 8.23 -0.14 -12.39
CA ARG A 106 8.64 -0.67 -13.69
C ARG A 106 7.95 -1.99 -14.03
N SER A 107 7.12 -2.51 -13.14
CA SER A 107 6.32 -3.73 -13.35
C SER A 107 4.98 -3.41 -14.01
N THR A 108 5.02 -2.93 -15.26
CA THR A 108 3.84 -2.50 -16.01
C THR A 108 2.95 -1.56 -15.17
N ARG A 109 3.49 -0.40 -14.80
CA ARG A 109 2.79 0.59 -13.96
C ARG A 109 1.38 0.87 -14.47
N ILE A 110 0.40 0.78 -13.59
CA ILE A 110 -0.98 1.19 -13.84
C ILE A 110 -1.21 2.55 -13.18
N ASP A 111 -1.61 3.50 -14.00
CA ASP A 111 -2.18 4.78 -13.59
C ASP A 111 -3.22 5.21 -14.64
N ALA A 112 -3.80 6.40 -14.45
CA ALA A 112 -4.84 6.95 -15.33
C ALA A 112 -4.46 6.96 -16.83
N THR A 113 -3.17 6.86 -17.18
CA THR A 113 -2.71 6.85 -18.58
C THR A 113 -2.78 5.47 -19.24
N GLN A 114 -2.94 4.39 -18.48
CA GLN A 114 -2.99 3.01 -18.98
C GLN A 114 -4.42 2.51 -19.17
N CYS A 115 -5.24 3.21 -19.98
CA CYS A 115 -6.68 2.97 -20.09
C CYS A 115 -7.08 1.51 -20.37
N THR A 116 -6.25 0.73 -21.07
CA THR A 116 -6.53 -0.68 -21.40
C THR A 116 -6.36 -1.65 -20.23
N LEU A 117 -5.80 -1.20 -19.11
CA LEU A 117 -5.57 -2.01 -17.90
C LEU A 117 -6.49 -1.57 -16.75
N LEU A 118 -7.39 -0.61 -16.99
CA LEU A 118 -8.28 -0.06 -15.98
C LEU A 118 -9.60 -0.84 -15.88
N ASP A 119 -9.66 -2.06 -16.41
CA ASP A 119 -10.82 -2.93 -16.29
C ASP A 119 -10.75 -3.83 -15.05
N ALA A 120 -11.91 -4.34 -14.64
CA ALA A 120 -12.02 -5.18 -13.46
C ALA A 120 -11.29 -6.53 -13.61
N ALA A 121 -11.05 -7.02 -14.83
CA ALA A 121 -10.32 -8.28 -15.03
C ALA A 121 -8.85 -8.11 -14.60
N HIS A 122 -8.15 -7.10 -15.13
CA HIS A 122 -6.77 -6.79 -14.76
C HIS A 122 -6.62 -6.30 -13.32
N LEU A 123 -7.44 -5.34 -12.90
CA LEU A 123 -7.30 -4.75 -11.56
C LEU A 123 -7.59 -5.75 -10.43
N SER A 124 -8.41 -6.77 -10.67
CA SER A 124 -8.65 -7.87 -9.71
C SER A 124 -7.48 -8.84 -9.55
N ARG A 125 -6.43 -8.68 -10.37
CA ARG A 125 -5.20 -9.48 -10.32
C ARG A 125 -4.08 -8.78 -9.56
N LEU A 126 -4.31 -7.61 -8.95
CA LEU A 126 -3.31 -6.84 -8.19
C LEU A 126 -3.19 -7.29 -6.72
N ARG A 127 -3.55 -8.54 -6.43
CA ARG A 127 -3.79 -9.03 -5.05
C ARG A 127 -2.59 -9.83 -4.51
N PRO A 128 -2.47 -9.99 -3.18
CA PRO A 128 -1.36 -10.72 -2.55
C PRO A 128 -1.06 -12.11 -3.13
N PRO A 129 -2.05 -12.99 -3.46
CA PRO A 129 -1.75 -14.30 -4.03
C PRO A 129 -1.08 -14.22 -5.40
N ASP A 130 -1.45 -13.22 -6.20
CA ASP A 130 -0.92 -13.01 -7.53
C ASP A 130 0.49 -12.39 -7.48
N ILE A 131 0.74 -11.50 -6.51
CA ILE A 131 2.07 -10.93 -6.20
C ILE A 131 3.03 -12.02 -5.69
N ALA A 132 2.59 -12.89 -4.79
CA ALA A 132 3.39 -14.01 -4.31
C ALA A 132 3.78 -14.96 -5.44
N ALA A 133 2.84 -15.24 -6.36
CA ALA A 133 3.12 -16.07 -7.52
C ALA A 133 4.11 -15.43 -8.51
N ASP A 134 4.10 -14.10 -8.66
CA ASP A 134 5.10 -13.38 -9.45
C ASP A 134 6.49 -13.48 -8.83
N ALA A 135 6.56 -13.38 -7.51
CA ALA A 135 7.80 -13.54 -6.78
C ALA A 135 8.33 -14.98 -6.88
N GLU A 136 7.46 -16.00 -6.87
CA GLU A 136 7.85 -17.39 -7.12
C GLU A 136 8.40 -17.60 -8.54
N ASP A 137 7.76 -17.01 -9.56
CA ASP A 137 8.29 -17.04 -10.93
C ASP A 137 9.65 -16.35 -11.05
N LEU A 138 9.85 -15.23 -10.34
CA LEU A 138 11.13 -14.54 -10.28
C LEU A 138 12.20 -15.39 -9.58
N ARG A 139 11.90 -15.98 -8.43
CA ARG A 139 12.83 -16.85 -7.68
C ARG A 139 13.32 -18.01 -8.56
N ARG A 140 12.39 -18.70 -9.23
CA ARG A 140 12.71 -19.80 -10.16
C ARG A 140 13.53 -19.32 -11.35
N HIS A 141 13.21 -18.17 -11.93
CA HIS A 141 13.96 -17.59 -13.03
C HIS A 141 15.42 -17.26 -12.65
N LEU A 142 15.63 -16.80 -11.42
CA LEU A 142 16.96 -16.49 -10.88
C LEU A 142 17.75 -17.75 -10.46
N GLY A 143 17.12 -18.92 -10.46
CA GLY A 143 17.76 -20.20 -10.15
C GLY A 143 18.02 -20.44 -8.66
N PHE A 144 17.27 -19.77 -7.78
CA PHE A 144 17.37 -20.01 -6.34
C PHE A 144 16.46 -21.16 -5.92
N ASP A 145 16.97 -22.10 -5.10
CA ASP A 145 16.14 -23.18 -4.53
C ASP A 145 15.15 -22.64 -3.50
N THR A 146 15.61 -21.69 -2.66
CA THR A 146 14.80 -20.88 -1.75
C THR A 146 15.37 -19.47 -1.67
N TRP A 147 14.56 -18.54 -1.16
CA TRP A 147 15.05 -17.24 -0.71
C TRP A 147 14.35 -16.81 0.57
N ASP A 148 14.95 -15.88 1.30
CA ASP A 148 14.28 -15.26 2.43
C ASP A 148 13.35 -14.16 1.92
N ILE A 149 12.30 -13.85 2.68
CA ILE A 149 11.33 -12.81 2.31
C ILE A 149 11.09 -11.85 3.47
N LEU A 150 10.96 -10.56 3.15
CA LEU A 150 10.61 -9.49 4.08
C LEU A 150 9.45 -8.67 3.51
N GLY A 151 8.44 -8.36 4.32
CA GLY A 151 7.34 -7.50 3.91
C GLY A 151 6.86 -6.59 5.03
N ASN A 152 6.51 -5.35 4.70
CA ASN A 152 5.90 -4.42 5.65
C ASN A 152 4.48 -4.08 5.25
N SER A 153 3.57 -3.93 6.21
CA SER A 153 2.17 -3.55 5.94
C SER A 153 1.55 -4.46 4.85
N PHE A 154 0.97 -3.93 3.77
CA PHE A 154 0.51 -4.74 2.63
C PHE A 154 1.54 -5.79 2.12
N GLY A 155 2.83 -5.45 2.11
CA GLY A 155 3.88 -6.39 1.75
C GLY A 155 3.98 -7.58 2.71
N GLY A 156 3.66 -7.39 4.00
CA GLY A 156 3.55 -8.50 4.95
C GLY A 156 2.32 -9.39 4.69
N ILE A 157 1.23 -8.84 4.13
CA ILE A 157 0.12 -9.65 3.60
C ILE A 157 0.60 -10.48 2.40
N CYS A 158 1.46 -9.94 1.53
CA CYS A 158 2.09 -10.67 0.44
C CYS A 158 3.02 -11.79 0.94
N VAL A 159 3.76 -11.57 2.04
CA VAL A 159 4.54 -12.62 2.72
C VAL A 159 3.61 -13.74 3.21
N GLY A 160 2.49 -13.41 3.84
CA GLY A 160 1.46 -14.39 4.22
C GLY A 160 0.90 -15.18 3.05
N ALA A 161 0.69 -14.54 1.90
CA ALA A 161 0.23 -15.20 0.69
C ALA A 161 1.29 -16.16 0.14
N TYR A 162 2.57 -15.79 0.21
CA TYR A 162 3.68 -16.66 -0.19
C TYR A 162 3.74 -17.90 0.73
N LEU A 163 3.70 -17.70 2.05
CA LEU A 163 3.63 -18.81 3.02
C LEU A 163 2.42 -19.71 2.79
N SER A 164 1.30 -19.15 2.32
CA SER A 164 0.07 -19.91 2.06
C SER A 164 0.15 -20.77 0.80
N TYR A 165 0.75 -20.26 -0.27
CA TYR A 165 0.58 -20.83 -1.61
C TYR A 165 1.86 -21.39 -2.24
N PHE A 166 3.04 -20.97 -1.76
CA PHE A 166 4.34 -21.42 -2.25
C PHE A 166 5.38 -21.55 -1.11
N PRO A 167 5.04 -22.19 0.03
CA PRO A 167 5.94 -22.27 1.19
C PRO A 167 7.29 -22.93 0.88
N GLU A 168 7.34 -23.83 -0.11
CA GLU A 168 8.55 -24.53 -0.54
C GLU A 168 9.62 -23.62 -1.13
N GLY A 169 9.25 -22.42 -1.59
CA GLY A 169 10.17 -21.43 -2.13
C GLY A 169 10.84 -20.55 -1.07
N ILE A 170 10.47 -20.70 0.20
CA ILE A 170 10.85 -19.78 1.28
C ILE A 170 11.85 -20.43 2.22
N GLY A 171 12.98 -19.76 2.46
CA GLY A 171 13.92 -20.12 3.52
C GLY A 171 13.40 -19.63 4.87
N ARG A 172 13.34 -18.31 5.03
CA ARG A 172 12.83 -17.62 6.23
C ARG A 172 11.93 -16.45 5.85
N ALA A 173 10.93 -16.15 6.69
CA ALA A 173 9.96 -15.09 6.44
C ALA A 173 9.97 -14.02 7.54
N MET A 174 9.98 -12.75 7.15
CA MET A 174 9.95 -11.61 8.07
C MET A 174 8.81 -10.67 7.73
N MET A 175 8.11 -10.19 8.75
CA MET A 175 7.02 -9.21 8.60
C MET A 175 7.21 -8.05 9.57
N THR A 176 6.75 -6.86 9.19
CA THR A 176 6.76 -5.70 10.09
C THR A 176 5.43 -4.93 9.99
N GLY A 177 4.84 -4.59 11.13
CA GLY A 177 3.62 -3.79 11.21
C GLY A 177 2.37 -4.48 10.68
N VAL A 178 2.37 -5.81 10.51
CA VAL A 178 1.18 -6.57 10.13
C VAL A 178 1.33 -8.06 10.46
N VAL A 179 0.20 -8.72 10.74
CA VAL A 179 -0.02 -10.15 10.47
C VAL A 179 -1.20 -10.22 9.50
N PRO A 180 -1.11 -11.00 8.40
CA PRO A 180 -2.18 -11.06 7.41
C PRO A 180 -3.54 -11.37 8.04
N PRO A 181 -4.64 -10.76 7.57
CA PRO A 181 -5.94 -11.08 8.12
C PRO A 181 -6.42 -12.45 7.64
N PHE A 182 -6.79 -13.33 8.58
CA PHE A 182 -7.47 -14.61 8.31
C PHE A 182 -8.40 -14.98 9.47
N GLY A 183 -9.39 -15.84 9.19
CA GLY A 183 -10.36 -16.26 10.21
C GLY A 183 -11.21 -15.12 10.80
N THR A 184 -11.35 -14.00 10.07
CA THR A 184 -12.15 -12.82 10.44
C THR A 184 -13.01 -12.40 9.26
N THR A 185 -14.07 -11.63 9.51
CA THR A 185 -14.77 -10.88 8.47
C THR A 185 -14.12 -9.51 8.23
N PRO A 186 -14.27 -8.93 7.02
CA PRO A 186 -13.86 -7.55 6.75
C PRO A 186 -14.48 -6.55 7.73
N GLU A 187 -15.75 -6.73 8.10
CA GLU A 187 -16.49 -5.85 9.01
C GLU A 187 -15.94 -5.91 10.44
N GLU A 188 -15.59 -7.09 10.93
CA GLU A 188 -14.99 -7.23 12.27
C GLU A 188 -13.62 -6.55 12.35
N PHE A 189 -12.80 -6.68 11.32
CA PHE A 189 -11.53 -5.97 11.24
C PHE A 189 -11.75 -4.45 11.20
N ASN A 190 -12.60 -3.97 10.30
CA ASN A 190 -12.85 -2.53 10.13
C ASN A 190 -13.49 -1.90 11.39
N ARG A 191 -14.33 -2.62 12.14
CA ARG A 191 -14.90 -2.10 13.41
C ARG A 191 -13.82 -1.81 14.44
N GLN A 192 -12.80 -2.67 14.53
CA GLN A 192 -11.66 -2.44 15.41
C GLN A 192 -10.83 -1.25 14.95
N SER A 193 -10.55 -1.16 13.64
CA SER A 193 -9.81 -0.02 13.07
C SER A 193 -10.54 1.32 13.27
N VAL A 194 -11.87 1.36 13.11
CA VAL A 194 -12.67 2.56 13.35
C VAL A 194 -12.69 2.94 14.84
N ALA A 195 -12.78 1.97 15.74
CA ALA A 195 -12.70 2.23 17.17
C ALA A 195 -11.33 2.81 17.57
N LEU A 196 -10.23 2.28 17.02
CA LEU A 196 -8.89 2.84 17.23
C LEU A 196 -8.76 4.24 16.62
N MET A 197 -9.37 4.48 15.46
CA MET A 197 -9.42 5.81 14.86
C MET A 197 -10.12 6.82 15.77
N ALA A 198 -11.25 6.46 16.38
CA ALA A 198 -11.96 7.31 17.34
C ALA A 198 -11.03 7.69 18.50
N GLN A 199 -10.42 6.69 19.14
CA GLN A 199 -9.50 6.89 20.26
C GLN A 199 -8.29 7.75 19.87
N ARG A 200 -7.75 7.58 18.66
CA ARG A 200 -6.60 8.36 18.18
C ARG A 200 -6.97 9.80 17.90
N VAL A 201 -8.14 10.06 17.32
CA VAL A 201 -8.65 11.42 17.11
C VAL A 201 -8.94 12.11 18.43
N GLU A 202 -9.56 11.42 19.39
CA GLU A 202 -9.81 11.94 20.74
C GLU A 202 -8.50 12.29 21.47
N ARG A 203 -7.49 11.42 21.39
CA ARG A 203 -6.13 11.70 21.91
C ARG A 203 -5.53 12.94 21.26
N PHE A 204 -5.66 13.07 19.94
CA PHE A 204 -5.18 14.24 19.21
C PHE A 204 -5.90 15.53 19.66
N TYR A 205 -7.22 15.51 19.77
CA TYR A 205 -8.00 16.65 20.24
C TYR A 205 -7.70 17.01 21.70
N ALA A 206 -7.44 16.03 22.57
CA ALA A 206 -7.02 16.29 23.93
C ALA A 206 -5.61 16.94 24.00
N ALA A 207 -4.68 16.51 23.14
CA ALA A 207 -3.33 17.06 23.06
C ALA A 207 -3.30 18.46 22.39
N VAL A 208 -4.21 18.72 21.45
CA VAL A 208 -4.36 19.99 20.73
C VAL A 208 -5.80 20.50 20.88
N PRO A 209 -6.16 21.12 22.02
CA PRO A 209 -7.56 21.40 22.39
C PRO A 209 -8.37 22.27 21.40
N TRP A 210 -7.69 23.05 20.56
CA TRP A 210 -8.33 23.89 19.54
C TRP A 210 -8.53 23.17 18.19
N ALA A 211 -7.97 21.97 18.01
CA ALA A 211 -7.97 21.26 16.72
C ALA A 211 -9.37 20.85 16.29
N GLU A 212 -10.19 20.28 17.18
CA GLU A 212 -11.57 19.90 16.84
C GLU A 212 -12.37 21.09 16.32
N GLY A 213 -12.34 22.20 17.06
CA GLY A 213 -13.02 23.43 16.66
C GLY A 213 -12.56 23.91 15.28
N ARG A 214 -11.26 23.75 14.97
CA ARG A 214 -10.74 24.11 13.65
C ARG A 214 -11.16 23.15 12.55
N VAL A 215 -11.14 21.84 12.80
CA VAL A 215 -11.61 20.82 11.85
C VAL A 215 -13.07 21.11 11.48
N ARG A 216 -13.92 21.34 12.48
CA ARG A 216 -15.33 21.74 12.29
C ARG A 216 -15.45 23.04 11.52
N GLU A 217 -14.65 24.06 11.85
CA GLU A 217 -14.65 25.35 11.15
C GLU A 217 -14.29 25.21 9.66
N VAL A 218 -13.29 24.39 9.33
CA VAL A 218 -12.91 24.08 7.95
C VAL A 218 -14.02 23.31 7.24
N CYS A 219 -14.56 22.25 7.84
CA CYS A 219 -15.63 21.47 7.23
C CYS A 219 -16.92 22.28 7.01
N ALA A 220 -17.31 23.13 7.97
CA ALA A 220 -18.45 24.03 7.83
C ALA A 220 -18.23 25.03 6.68
N HIS A 221 -17.02 25.59 6.57
CA HIS A 221 -16.65 26.46 5.46
C HIS A 221 -16.74 25.74 4.10
N LEU A 222 -16.20 24.52 3.99
CA LEU A 222 -16.22 23.72 2.76
C LEU A 222 -17.64 23.25 2.36
N ALA A 223 -18.56 23.16 3.32
CA ALA A 223 -19.96 22.88 3.06
C ALA A 223 -20.68 24.08 2.40
N ASP A 224 -20.33 25.31 2.82
CA ASP A 224 -21.01 26.54 2.36
C ASP A 224 -20.29 27.23 1.19
N THR A 225 -18.98 26.99 1.05
CA THR A 225 -18.10 27.70 0.11
C THR A 225 -17.28 26.69 -0.69
N GLU A 226 -17.29 26.83 -2.01
CA GLU A 226 -16.42 26.04 -2.87
C GLU A 226 -14.97 26.51 -2.74
N GLU A 227 -14.10 25.59 -2.37
CA GLU A 227 -12.65 25.76 -2.36
C GLU A 227 -12.02 24.66 -3.22
N PHE A 228 -10.90 24.99 -3.87
CA PHE A 228 -10.27 24.11 -4.85
C PHE A 228 -8.82 23.85 -4.47
N LEU A 229 -8.39 22.60 -4.60
CA LEU A 229 -7.00 22.20 -4.46
C LEU A 229 -6.17 22.74 -5.63
N PRO A 230 -4.82 22.79 -5.54
CA PRO A 230 -3.98 23.32 -6.61
C PRO A 230 -4.15 22.63 -7.97
N THR A 231 -4.59 21.38 -7.96
CA THR A 231 -4.89 20.55 -9.13
C THR A 231 -6.28 20.83 -9.74
N GLY A 232 -7.08 21.69 -9.11
CA GLY A 232 -8.35 22.21 -9.63
C GLY A 232 -9.59 21.44 -9.20
N GLU A 233 -9.45 20.31 -8.51
CA GLU A 233 -10.58 19.60 -7.92
C GLU A 233 -11.10 20.29 -6.66
N ARG A 234 -12.40 20.14 -6.41
CA ARG A 234 -13.07 20.69 -5.24
C ARG A 234 -12.61 19.95 -3.98
N LEU A 235 -12.28 20.70 -2.93
CA LEU A 235 -12.10 20.16 -1.60
C LEU A 235 -13.45 20.15 -0.88
N THR A 236 -13.98 18.96 -0.60
CA THR A 236 -15.24 18.80 0.14
C THR A 236 -14.97 18.50 1.62
N PRO A 237 -15.95 18.65 2.53
CA PRO A 237 -15.77 18.31 3.94
C PRO A 237 -15.29 16.88 4.17
N GLU A 238 -15.90 15.89 3.51
CA GLU A 238 -15.55 14.48 3.63
C GLU A 238 -14.16 14.16 3.06
N ARG A 239 -13.77 14.77 1.93
CA ARG A 239 -12.42 14.65 1.39
C ARG A 239 -11.40 15.29 2.32
N PHE A 240 -11.70 16.44 2.91
CA PHE A 240 -10.81 17.06 3.89
C PHE A 240 -10.61 16.19 5.13
N ARG A 241 -11.67 15.55 5.66
CA ARG A 241 -11.56 14.70 6.86
C ARG A 241 -10.60 13.53 6.69
N PHE A 242 -10.32 13.08 5.46
CA PHE A 242 -9.34 12.04 5.18
C PHE A 242 -7.88 12.42 5.53
N VAL A 243 -7.57 13.71 5.79
CA VAL A 243 -6.24 14.08 6.34
C VAL A 243 -5.94 13.38 7.66
N GLY A 244 -6.96 12.89 8.38
CA GLY A 244 -6.81 12.09 9.59
C GLY A 244 -5.94 10.85 9.40
N VAL A 245 -5.80 10.32 8.19
CA VAL A 245 -4.90 9.20 7.90
C VAL A 245 -3.47 9.47 8.38
N ARG A 246 -3.03 10.73 8.44
CA ARG A 246 -1.72 11.10 8.98
C ARG A 246 -1.52 10.65 10.42
N LEU A 247 -2.58 10.53 11.23
CA LEU A 247 -2.50 10.12 12.64
C LEU A 247 -1.93 8.71 12.84
N GLY A 248 -1.79 7.89 11.80
CA GLY A 248 -1.17 6.56 11.87
C GLY A 248 0.35 6.55 11.75
N GLU A 249 0.95 7.73 11.57
CA GLU A 249 2.41 7.93 11.48
C GLU A 249 2.94 8.64 12.73
N GLU A 250 4.23 8.43 13.03
CA GLU A 250 4.87 8.98 14.24
C GLU A 250 4.79 10.51 14.34
N THR A 251 4.96 11.21 13.22
CA THR A 251 4.88 12.69 13.15
C THR A 251 3.50 13.22 12.72
N GLY A 252 2.51 12.34 12.67
CA GLY A 252 1.18 12.60 12.14
C GLY A 252 0.41 13.71 12.84
N ALA A 253 0.36 13.63 14.18
CA ALA A 253 -0.35 14.59 15.01
C ALA A 253 0.23 16.01 14.89
N ASP A 254 1.57 16.14 14.93
CA ASP A 254 2.25 17.41 14.78
C ASP A 254 2.00 18.02 13.38
N THR A 255 2.08 17.18 12.35
CA THR A 255 1.78 17.58 10.97
C THR A 255 0.36 18.13 10.82
N LEU A 256 -0.62 17.48 11.46
CA LEU A 256 -2.01 17.93 11.45
C LEU A 256 -2.23 19.20 12.27
N ALA A 257 -1.59 19.33 13.43
CA ALA A 257 -1.63 20.56 14.21
C ALA A 257 -1.09 21.74 13.38
N MET A 258 0.06 21.57 12.72
CA MET A 258 0.63 22.60 11.84
C MET A 258 -0.31 22.98 10.68
N LEU A 259 -0.96 21.99 10.06
CA LEU A 259 -1.95 22.23 9.00
C LEU A 259 -3.14 23.07 9.52
N LEU A 260 -3.62 22.77 10.73
CA LEU A 260 -4.82 23.39 11.30
C LEU A 260 -4.56 24.74 11.99
N GLU A 261 -3.33 25.13 12.27
CA GLU A 261 -3.04 26.32 13.09
C GLU A 261 -3.71 27.60 12.55
N ALA A 262 -3.61 27.84 11.23
CA ALA A 262 -4.15 29.05 10.59
C ALA A 262 -4.61 28.84 9.14
N PRO A 263 -5.63 28.01 8.85
CA PRO A 263 -6.17 27.75 7.51
C PRO A 263 -6.72 28.96 6.76
N PHE A 264 -7.23 29.99 7.44
CA PHE A 264 -8.00 31.06 6.80
C PHE A 264 -7.21 32.35 6.59
N HIS A 265 -7.49 33.07 5.50
CA HIS A 265 -7.09 34.46 5.33
C HIS A 265 -7.82 35.36 6.34
N ARG A 266 -7.10 36.35 6.89
CA ARG A 266 -7.66 37.44 7.71
C ARG A 266 -8.09 38.62 6.81
N GLY A 267 -9.03 38.37 5.90
CA GLY A 267 -9.50 39.35 4.91
C GLY A 267 -11.00 39.62 4.99
N ALA A 268 -11.52 40.46 4.09
CA ALA A 268 -12.95 40.81 4.03
C ALA A 268 -13.87 39.61 3.73
N HIS A 269 -13.35 38.60 3.03
CA HIS A 269 -14.03 37.34 2.79
C HIS A 269 -13.22 36.20 3.41
N LYS A 270 -13.90 35.34 4.18
CA LYS A 270 -13.28 34.14 4.74
C LYS A 270 -12.98 33.18 3.59
N ARG A 271 -11.71 32.84 3.40
CA ARG A 271 -11.21 31.91 2.38
C ARG A 271 -10.08 31.08 2.97
N LEU A 272 -9.96 29.84 2.52
CA LEU A 272 -8.78 29.02 2.84
C LEU A 272 -7.54 29.63 2.17
N ARG A 273 -6.41 29.61 2.88
CA ARG A 273 -5.14 30.06 2.35
C ARG A 273 -4.64 29.08 1.30
N THR A 274 -3.90 29.62 0.33
CA THR A 274 -3.33 28.82 -0.75
C THR A 274 -2.29 27.81 -0.27
N ASP A 275 -1.52 28.13 0.76
CA ASP A 275 -0.56 27.20 1.36
C ASP A 275 -1.23 26.09 2.18
N PHE A 276 -2.34 26.38 2.86
CA PHE A 276 -3.19 25.35 3.46
C PHE A 276 -3.75 24.39 2.39
N LEU A 277 -4.29 24.92 1.30
CA LEU A 277 -4.83 24.11 0.20
C LEU A 277 -3.75 23.26 -0.47
N ALA A 278 -2.52 23.80 -0.60
CA ALA A 278 -1.40 23.04 -1.13
C ALA A 278 -0.96 21.91 -0.19
N ALA A 279 -0.87 22.18 1.13
CA ALA A 279 -0.51 21.17 2.11
C ALA A 279 -1.58 20.07 2.24
N ALA A 280 -2.86 20.44 2.32
CA ALA A 280 -3.97 19.49 2.33
C ALA A 280 -4.02 18.68 1.03
N GLY A 281 -3.85 19.34 -0.13
CA GLY A 281 -3.79 18.66 -1.42
C GLY A 281 -2.67 17.63 -1.51
N ALA A 282 -1.49 17.93 -0.98
CA ALA A 282 -0.37 16.99 -0.94
C ALA A 282 -0.65 15.76 -0.05
N MET A 283 -1.41 15.92 1.04
CA MET A 283 -1.80 14.80 1.90
C MET A 283 -2.93 13.95 1.31
N LEU A 284 -3.82 14.56 0.53
CA LEU A 284 -5.03 13.94 0.00
C LEU A 284 -4.87 13.34 -1.39
N SER A 285 -3.86 13.78 -2.16
CA SER A 285 -3.69 13.35 -3.55
C SER A 285 -3.25 11.90 -3.64
N LEU A 286 -4.00 11.11 -4.40
CA LEU A 286 -3.66 9.72 -4.71
C LEU A 286 -2.94 9.57 -6.05
N ALA A 287 -2.63 10.66 -6.76
CA ALA A 287 -1.89 10.63 -8.02
C ALA A 287 -0.52 9.91 -7.93
N PRO A 288 0.27 10.02 -6.84
CA PRO A 288 1.53 9.29 -6.72
C PRO A 288 1.34 7.76 -6.67
N ASN A 289 0.28 7.31 -6.01
CA ASN A 289 -0.07 5.90 -5.79
C ASN A 289 -1.60 5.69 -5.85
N PRO A 290 -2.20 5.64 -7.07
CA PRO A 290 -3.64 5.43 -7.20
C PRO A 290 -4.04 4.01 -6.81
N LEU A 291 -3.10 3.06 -6.93
CA LEU A 291 -3.34 1.66 -6.61
C LEU A 291 -3.55 1.42 -5.11
N TRP A 292 -3.15 2.35 -4.25
CA TRP A 292 -3.48 2.30 -2.83
C TRP A 292 -4.99 2.14 -2.61
N ALA A 293 -5.79 3.01 -3.23
CA ALA A 293 -7.24 2.95 -3.12
C ALA A 293 -7.86 1.78 -3.90
N VAL A 294 -7.31 1.47 -5.09
CA VAL A 294 -7.84 0.41 -5.96
C VAL A 294 -7.69 -0.98 -5.34
N VAL A 295 -6.61 -1.22 -4.61
CA VAL A 295 -6.29 -2.54 -4.03
C VAL A 295 -6.73 -2.66 -2.57
N HIS A 296 -6.94 -1.53 -1.86
CA HIS A 296 -7.16 -1.51 -0.41
C HIS A 296 -8.15 -2.56 0.09
N ASP A 297 -9.39 -2.54 -0.40
CA ASP A 297 -10.42 -3.48 0.08
C ASP A 297 -10.25 -4.90 -0.49
N GLN A 298 -9.47 -5.05 -1.56
CA GLN A 298 -9.21 -6.36 -2.16
C GLN A 298 -8.39 -7.27 -1.25
N ILE A 299 -7.72 -6.73 -0.22
CA ILE A 299 -7.01 -7.55 0.78
C ILE A 299 -7.97 -8.46 1.55
N PHE A 300 -9.25 -8.07 1.64
CA PHE A 300 -10.29 -8.85 2.31
C PHE A 300 -11.08 -9.76 1.37
N ALA A 301 -10.88 -9.65 0.06
CA ALA A 301 -11.61 -10.45 -0.91
C ALA A 301 -11.32 -11.94 -0.72
N GLY A 302 -12.37 -12.77 -0.67
CA GLY A 302 -12.28 -14.21 -0.46
C GLY A 302 -12.18 -14.65 1.00
N LEU A 303 -12.09 -13.72 1.98
CA LEU A 303 -12.19 -14.07 3.41
C LEU A 303 -13.59 -14.57 3.79
N THR A 304 -14.62 -14.11 3.07
CA THR A 304 -15.99 -14.60 3.18
C THR A 304 -16.55 -14.91 1.80
N PRO A 305 -17.67 -15.66 1.69
CA PRO A 305 -18.35 -15.86 0.41
C PRO A 305 -18.98 -14.58 -0.18
N GLN A 306 -19.13 -13.53 0.64
CA GLN A 306 -19.77 -12.28 0.24
C GLN A 306 -18.79 -11.34 -0.45
N PRO A 307 -19.29 -10.43 -1.31
CA PRO A 307 -18.47 -9.37 -1.86
C PRO A 307 -17.96 -8.44 -0.76
N THR A 308 -16.82 -7.78 -0.98
CA THR A 308 -16.27 -6.82 0.00
C THR A 308 -17.21 -5.61 0.14
N ASN A 309 -17.71 -5.10 -0.99
CA ASN A 309 -18.74 -4.07 -1.10
C ASN A 309 -18.46 -2.78 -0.29
N TRP A 310 -17.20 -2.36 -0.15
CA TRP A 310 -16.77 -1.21 0.66
C TRP A 310 -16.93 -1.40 2.19
N PRO A 311 -16.31 -2.42 2.80
CA PRO A 311 -16.53 -2.73 4.22
C PRO A 311 -16.03 -1.62 5.15
N GLY A 312 -14.92 -0.96 4.80
CA GLY A 312 -14.41 0.20 5.53
C GLY A 312 -15.41 1.37 5.50
N ALA A 313 -15.83 1.79 4.31
CA ALA A 313 -16.79 2.89 4.15
C ALA A 313 -18.09 2.66 4.94
N ARG A 314 -18.66 1.45 4.87
CA ARG A 314 -19.89 1.11 5.61
C ARG A 314 -19.67 1.19 7.12
N THR A 315 -18.55 0.68 7.61
CA THR A 315 -18.24 0.68 9.05
C THR A 315 -18.02 2.10 9.58
N TYR A 316 -17.37 2.98 8.80
CA TYR A 316 -17.27 4.40 9.13
C TYR A 316 -18.64 5.08 9.14
N GLU A 317 -19.52 4.78 8.18
CA GLU A 317 -20.84 5.41 8.11
C GLU A 317 -21.75 5.01 9.29
N GLU A 318 -21.63 3.78 9.78
CA GLU A 318 -22.34 3.28 10.96
C GLU A 318 -21.81 3.82 12.29
N ALA A 319 -20.55 4.30 12.32
CA ALA A 319 -19.88 4.74 13.53
C ALA A 319 -20.18 6.22 13.85
N GLU A 320 -20.47 6.48 15.13
CA GLU A 320 -20.72 7.84 15.63
C GLU A 320 -19.53 8.76 15.35
N GLY A 321 -19.83 9.95 14.84
CA GLY A 321 -18.83 10.96 14.49
C GLY A 321 -18.04 10.72 13.22
N PHE A 322 -18.27 9.60 12.52
CA PHE A 322 -17.57 9.25 11.28
C PHE A 322 -18.39 9.37 10.01
N SER A 323 -19.73 9.35 10.10
CA SER A 323 -20.62 9.51 8.93
C SER A 323 -20.15 10.65 8.01
N VAL A 324 -20.11 10.39 6.70
CA VAL A 324 -19.73 11.40 5.69
C VAL A 324 -20.72 12.57 5.66
N HIS A 325 -21.93 12.35 6.19
CA HIS A 325 -23.00 13.34 6.30
C HIS A 325 -23.09 14.03 7.66
N ALA A 326 -22.14 13.79 8.57
CA ALA A 326 -22.10 14.43 9.88
C ALA A 326 -22.08 15.97 9.74
N ASP A 327 -22.94 16.68 10.48
CA ASP A 327 -22.96 18.14 10.48
C ASP A 327 -21.83 18.69 11.37
N PRO A 328 -20.83 19.40 10.81
CA PRO A 328 -19.74 19.97 11.58
C PRO A 328 -20.20 21.01 12.62
N ARG A 329 -21.42 21.54 12.49
CA ARG A 329 -22.01 22.55 13.38
C ARG A 329 -22.81 21.97 14.54
N SER A 330 -23.01 20.65 14.57
CA SER A 330 -23.73 19.97 15.64
C SER A 330 -22.81 19.69 16.84
N ASP A 331 -23.42 19.45 18.01
CA ASP A 331 -22.72 19.06 19.23
C ASP A 331 -22.35 17.55 19.26
N ALA A 332 -22.75 16.77 18.25
CA ALA A 332 -22.39 15.36 18.14
C ALA A 332 -20.88 15.21 17.85
N PRO A 333 -20.25 14.06 18.17
CA PRO A 333 -18.85 13.81 17.83
C PRO A 333 -18.55 14.09 16.35
N PHE A 334 -17.36 14.60 16.04
CA PHE A 334 -16.94 14.91 14.66
C PHE A 334 -15.46 14.61 14.45
N TYR A 335 -15.21 13.48 13.79
CA TYR A 335 -13.86 12.89 13.72
C TYR A 335 -13.24 13.00 12.34
N LEU A 336 -11.92 13.17 12.29
CA LEU A 336 -11.16 12.95 11.07
C LEU A 336 -11.19 11.46 10.70
N MET A 337 -11.09 11.12 9.42
CA MET A 337 -11.15 9.73 8.92
C MET A 337 -9.74 9.15 8.73
N GLY A 338 -9.62 7.83 8.84
CA GLY A 338 -8.36 7.11 8.75
C GLY A 338 -8.19 6.34 7.44
N ASN A 339 -7.40 5.26 7.49
CA ASN A 339 -7.02 4.43 6.35
C ASN A 339 -8.17 3.52 5.86
N ALA A 340 -9.23 4.12 5.31
CA ALA A 340 -10.33 3.43 4.63
C ALA A 340 -10.80 4.27 3.43
N PHE A 341 -11.07 3.63 2.31
CA PHE A 341 -11.54 4.31 1.10
C PHE A 341 -13.06 4.22 0.94
N PHE A 342 -13.59 5.24 0.29
CA PHE A 342 -15.03 5.43 0.06
C PHE A 342 -15.28 5.66 -1.44
N PRO A 343 -16.49 5.38 -1.95
CA PRO A 343 -16.85 5.68 -3.32
C PRO A 343 -16.56 7.14 -3.73
N PHE A 344 -16.75 8.10 -2.82
CA PHE A 344 -16.50 9.51 -3.11
C PHE A 344 -15.03 9.81 -3.46
N HIS A 345 -14.06 9.00 -3.00
CA HIS A 345 -12.66 9.18 -3.38
C HIS A 345 -12.49 8.99 -4.89
N PHE A 346 -13.17 8.00 -5.46
CA PHE A 346 -13.16 7.71 -6.90
C PHE A 346 -13.96 8.74 -7.70
N ASP A 347 -14.94 9.40 -7.10
CA ASP A 347 -15.71 10.47 -7.75
C ASP A 347 -14.95 11.80 -7.75
N GLN A 348 -14.21 12.08 -6.68
CA GLN A 348 -13.67 13.41 -6.40
C GLN A 348 -12.18 13.53 -6.75
N ASP A 349 -11.37 12.47 -6.60
CA ASP A 349 -9.95 12.51 -6.95
C ASP A 349 -9.75 12.32 -8.47
N PRO A 350 -9.13 13.28 -9.18
CA PRO A 350 -8.86 13.14 -10.61
C PRO A 350 -8.05 11.89 -10.98
N ALA A 351 -7.14 11.44 -10.11
CA ALA A 351 -6.33 10.26 -10.35
C ALA A 351 -7.12 8.95 -10.23
N LEU A 352 -8.24 8.95 -9.50
CA LEU A 352 -9.06 7.77 -9.27
C LEU A 352 -10.30 7.66 -10.17
N ARG A 353 -10.82 8.77 -10.70
CA ARG A 353 -12.00 8.77 -11.60
C ARG A 353 -11.95 7.72 -12.70
N PRO A 354 -10.83 7.49 -13.40
CA PRO A 354 -10.76 6.46 -14.44
C PRO A 354 -10.96 5.03 -13.93
N PHE A 355 -10.76 4.78 -12.64
CA PHE A 355 -10.89 3.46 -12.01
C PHE A 355 -12.31 3.19 -11.46
N ARG A 356 -13.17 4.21 -11.38
CA ARG A 356 -14.43 4.19 -10.62
C ARG A 356 -15.32 2.99 -10.95
N GLU A 357 -15.61 2.78 -12.23
CA GLU A 357 -16.50 1.70 -12.70
C GLU A 357 -15.89 0.33 -12.39
N ALA A 358 -14.61 0.15 -12.70
CA ALA A 358 -13.92 -1.11 -12.51
C ALA A 358 -13.77 -1.50 -11.03
N VAL A 359 -13.53 -0.53 -10.15
CA VAL A 359 -13.47 -0.79 -8.70
C VAL A 359 -14.83 -1.11 -8.13
N GLU A 360 -15.90 -0.47 -8.62
CA GLU A 360 -17.27 -0.85 -8.23
C GLU A 360 -17.57 -2.30 -8.64
N ASP A 361 -17.23 -2.69 -9.87
CA ASP A 361 -17.36 -4.08 -10.31
C ASP A 361 -16.58 -5.05 -9.43
N ILE A 362 -15.34 -4.72 -9.08
CA ILE A 362 -14.49 -5.54 -8.20
C ILE A 362 -15.10 -5.67 -6.81
N ALA A 363 -15.65 -4.58 -6.26
CA ALA A 363 -16.26 -4.56 -4.95
C ALA A 363 -17.46 -5.51 -4.85
N GLN A 364 -18.14 -5.80 -5.97
CA GLN A 364 -19.27 -6.73 -6.05
C GLN A 364 -18.88 -8.19 -6.40
N ARG A 365 -17.60 -8.48 -6.70
CA ARG A 365 -17.17 -9.82 -7.07
C ARG A 365 -17.17 -10.77 -5.86
N THR A 366 -17.46 -12.05 -6.14
CA THR A 366 -17.43 -13.16 -5.18
C THR A 366 -16.57 -14.30 -5.70
N GLY A 367 -16.26 -15.27 -4.84
CA GLY A 367 -15.54 -16.50 -5.22
C GLY A 367 -14.06 -16.30 -5.54
N GLN A 368 -13.49 -15.14 -5.22
CA GLN A 368 -12.06 -14.92 -5.34
C GLN A 368 -11.31 -15.78 -4.32
N ARG A 369 -10.12 -16.26 -4.71
CA ARG A 369 -9.17 -16.84 -3.76
C ARG A 369 -8.88 -15.83 -2.64
N PRO A 370 -8.88 -16.22 -1.36
CA PRO A 370 -8.51 -15.33 -0.27
C PRO A 370 -7.07 -14.81 -0.42
N SER A 371 -6.75 -13.68 0.22
CA SER A 371 -5.39 -13.15 0.20
C SER A 371 -4.37 -14.09 0.84
N VAL A 372 -4.80 -14.87 1.84
CA VAL A 372 -4.03 -15.92 2.51
C VAL A 372 -4.91 -17.14 2.76
N ASP A 373 -4.28 -18.31 2.86
CA ASP A 373 -4.96 -19.55 3.23
C ASP A 373 -4.80 -19.79 4.73
N ALA A 374 -5.92 -19.77 5.46
CA ALA A 374 -5.91 -19.87 6.91
C ALA A 374 -5.38 -21.22 7.41
N ASP A 375 -5.66 -22.31 6.69
CA ASP A 375 -5.22 -23.65 7.09
C ASP A 375 -3.74 -23.84 6.79
N ALA A 376 -3.26 -23.30 5.66
CA ALA A 376 -1.84 -23.28 5.34
C ALA A 376 -1.03 -22.48 6.38
N LEU A 377 -1.52 -21.30 6.79
CA LEU A 377 -0.85 -20.50 7.83
C LEU A 377 -0.83 -21.20 9.19
N ARG A 378 -1.92 -21.89 9.58
CA ARG A 378 -1.96 -22.69 10.82
C ARG A 378 -1.08 -23.94 10.76
N ALA A 379 -0.70 -24.37 9.56
CA ALA A 379 0.23 -25.46 9.32
C ALA A 379 1.64 -24.98 8.96
N ASN A 380 1.96 -23.69 9.16
CA ASN A 380 3.24 -23.11 8.76
C ASN A 380 4.44 -23.85 9.39
N ASP A 381 5.36 -24.30 8.56
CA ASP A 381 6.63 -24.89 9.00
C ASP A 381 7.86 -24.02 8.68
N THR A 382 7.68 -22.94 7.93
CA THR A 382 8.76 -22.01 7.59
C THR A 382 9.12 -21.15 8.81
N PRO A 383 10.42 -21.02 9.18
CA PRO A 383 10.84 -20.10 10.23
C PRO A 383 10.44 -18.67 9.90
N ALA A 384 9.66 -18.05 10.77
CA ALA A 384 9.13 -16.72 10.54
C ALA A 384 9.30 -15.82 11.78
N ALA A 385 9.40 -14.53 11.54
CA ALA A 385 9.39 -13.50 12.57
C ALA A 385 8.52 -12.32 12.18
N VAL A 386 7.88 -11.69 13.16
CA VAL A 386 7.14 -10.44 12.98
C VAL A 386 7.49 -9.43 14.06
N LEU A 387 7.70 -8.18 13.65
CA LEU A 387 7.70 -7.03 14.55
C LEU A 387 6.35 -6.32 14.48
N LEU A 388 5.61 -6.30 15.59
CA LEU A 388 4.34 -5.58 15.74
C LEU A 388 4.52 -4.29 16.52
N TYR A 389 3.65 -3.32 16.29
CA TYR A 389 3.66 -2.05 17.00
C TYR A 389 2.45 -1.98 17.94
N GLU A 390 2.67 -1.66 19.21
CA GLU A 390 1.63 -1.75 20.25
C GLU A 390 0.57 -0.64 20.13
N ASP A 391 0.95 0.53 19.60
CA ASP A 391 0.05 1.66 19.33
C ASP A 391 -0.09 1.91 17.82
N ASP A 392 -0.22 0.86 17.00
CA ASP A 392 -0.51 1.00 15.56
C ASP A 392 -1.97 1.40 15.33
N LEU A 393 -2.20 2.41 14.49
CA LEU A 393 -3.54 2.89 14.13
C LEU A 393 -4.23 2.03 13.06
N PHE A 394 -3.46 1.47 12.13
CA PHE A 394 -3.99 0.82 10.94
C PHE A 394 -4.13 -0.69 11.10
N VAL A 395 -3.30 -1.28 11.96
CA VAL A 395 -3.39 -2.71 12.29
C VAL A 395 -3.60 -2.86 13.79
N PRO A 396 -4.83 -3.19 14.25
CA PRO A 396 -5.09 -3.35 15.68
C PRO A 396 -4.14 -4.37 16.33
N PHE A 397 -3.39 -3.96 17.36
CA PHE A 397 -2.35 -4.78 17.96
C PHE A 397 -2.87 -6.09 18.54
N ASP A 398 -3.99 -6.05 19.28
CA ASP A 398 -4.61 -7.24 19.87
C ASP A 398 -5.05 -8.24 18.79
N TYR A 399 -5.58 -7.73 17.67
CA TYR A 399 -5.93 -8.53 16.51
C TYR A 399 -4.70 -9.19 15.91
N ALA A 400 -3.66 -8.42 15.59
CA ALA A 400 -2.43 -8.93 14.98
C ALA A 400 -1.76 -9.98 15.89
N SER A 401 -1.72 -9.72 17.19
CA SER A 401 -1.17 -10.65 18.19
C SER A 401 -1.97 -11.95 18.26
N ALA A 402 -3.31 -11.88 18.22
CA ALA A 402 -4.17 -13.07 18.20
C ALA A 402 -4.04 -13.90 16.91
N GLN A 403 -3.81 -13.24 15.77
CA GLN A 403 -3.52 -13.95 14.51
C GLN A 403 -2.13 -14.60 14.54
N ALA A 404 -1.11 -13.88 15.03
CA ALA A 404 0.25 -14.40 15.13
C ALA A 404 0.32 -15.66 16.00
N ALA A 405 -0.43 -15.69 17.11
CA ALA A 405 -0.50 -16.85 18.01
C ALA A 405 -1.05 -18.13 17.36
N GLN A 406 -1.73 -18.02 16.21
CA GLN A 406 -2.26 -19.15 15.45
C GLN A 406 -1.27 -19.70 14.39
N ILE A 407 -0.15 -19.02 14.15
CA ILE A 407 0.83 -19.40 13.13
C ILE A 407 2.04 -20.07 13.81
N PRO A 408 2.24 -21.39 13.65
CA PRO A 408 3.42 -22.05 14.20
C PRO A 408 4.71 -21.52 13.57
N ASN A 409 5.82 -21.63 14.30
CA ASN A 409 7.14 -21.14 13.88
C ASN A 409 7.21 -19.64 13.55
N LEU A 410 6.21 -18.84 13.96
CA LEU A 410 6.24 -17.38 13.90
C LEU A 410 6.63 -16.82 15.28
N SER A 411 7.83 -16.22 15.35
CA SER A 411 8.26 -15.47 16.53
C SER A 411 7.72 -14.05 16.48
N VAL A 412 7.18 -13.58 17.60
CA VAL A 412 6.60 -12.24 17.72
C VAL A 412 7.50 -11.37 18.59
N THR A 413 7.91 -10.23 18.05
CA THR A 413 8.51 -9.12 18.80
C THR A 413 7.59 -7.91 18.71
N THR A 414 7.60 -7.05 19.73
CA THR A 414 6.75 -5.85 19.76
C THR A 414 7.57 -4.60 20.03
N HIS A 415 7.08 -3.45 19.56
CA HIS A 415 7.65 -2.15 19.91
C HIS A 415 6.56 -1.23 20.48
N PRO A 416 6.80 -0.59 21.66
CA PRO A 416 5.75 0.15 22.36
C PRO A 416 5.43 1.51 21.74
N THR A 417 6.37 2.13 21.03
CA THR A 417 6.24 3.54 20.59
C THR A 417 6.31 3.75 19.08
N TYR A 418 6.77 2.76 18.32
CA TYR A 418 6.83 2.93 16.86
C TYR A 418 5.42 2.92 16.30
N GLN A 419 5.20 3.72 15.26
CA GLN A 419 3.94 3.76 14.55
C GLN A 419 4.05 2.93 13.26
N HIS A 420 2.98 2.91 12.45
CA HIS A 420 2.91 2.06 11.26
C HIS A 420 4.07 2.31 10.27
N ASP A 421 4.63 3.51 10.30
CA ASP A 421 5.78 3.94 9.51
C ASP A 421 7.15 3.60 10.11
N GLY A 422 7.20 2.78 11.17
CA GLY A 422 8.43 2.45 11.91
C GLY A 422 9.56 1.92 11.03
N ILE A 423 9.29 1.11 10.00
CA ILE A 423 10.33 0.63 9.07
C ILE A 423 10.91 1.75 8.19
N TYR A 424 10.14 2.82 7.96
CA TYR A 424 10.58 3.98 7.18
C TYR A 424 11.46 4.92 8.00
N LEU A 425 11.14 5.11 9.28
CA LEU A 425 11.86 6.02 10.18
C LEU A 425 13.03 5.35 10.91
N HIS A 426 12.83 4.11 11.37
CA HIS A 426 13.74 3.37 12.26
C HIS A 426 14.21 2.05 11.63
N GLY A 427 14.37 2.04 10.31
CA GLY A 427 14.51 0.81 9.53
C GLY A 427 15.68 -0.09 9.93
N ASP A 428 16.82 0.47 10.34
CA ASP A 428 17.98 -0.33 10.76
C ASP A 428 17.69 -1.13 12.05
N GLU A 429 17.01 -0.50 13.01
CA GLU A 429 16.62 -1.16 14.25
C GLU A 429 15.48 -2.15 14.02
N VAL A 430 14.46 -1.76 13.24
CA VAL A 430 13.35 -2.65 12.86
C VAL A 430 13.87 -3.93 12.21
N PHE A 431 14.82 -3.82 11.28
CA PHE A 431 15.42 -4.99 10.65
C PHE A 431 16.20 -5.85 11.64
N ARG A 432 17.05 -5.24 12.49
CA ARG A 432 17.81 -5.97 13.51
C ARG A 432 16.91 -6.76 14.44
N GLN A 433 15.81 -6.16 14.91
CA GLN A 433 14.86 -6.80 15.81
C GLN A 433 14.16 -7.99 15.13
N VAL A 434 13.57 -7.80 13.95
CA VAL A 434 12.84 -8.90 13.27
C VAL A 434 13.78 -10.02 12.82
N HIS A 435 14.98 -9.69 12.35
CA HIS A 435 15.97 -10.69 11.93
C HIS A 435 16.52 -11.48 13.12
N ALA A 436 16.79 -10.82 14.26
CA ALA A 436 17.24 -11.51 15.47
C ALA A 436 16.16 -12.41 16.09
N ALA A 437 14.88 -12.12 15.82
CA ALA A 437 13.75 -12.92 16.28
C ALA A 437 13.49 -14.17 15.43
N LEU A 438 14.17 -14.34 14.29
CA LEU A 438 14.00 -15.54 13.47
C LEU A 438 14.34 -16.81 14.28
N PRO A 439 13.47 -17.84 14.27
CA PRO A 439 13.81 -19.13 14.85
C PRO A 439 15.08 -19.70 14.19
N PRO A 440 15.90 -20.48 14.93
CA PRO A 440 17.04 -21.16 14.35
C PRO A 440 16.61 -22.13 13.24
N ASP A 441 17.46 -22.34 12.25
CA ASP A 441 17.26 -23.37 11.24
C ASP A 441 17.10 -24.73 11.93
N ARG A 442 16.12 -25.53 11.51
CA ARG A 442 15.98 -26.89 12.02
C ARG A 442 17.17 -27.73 11.54
N ALA A 443 17.83 -28.40 12.50
CA ALA A 443 18.95 -29.30 12.28
C ALA A 443 18.58 -30.58 11.51
#